data_AF-A0A2S7KY28-F1
#
_entry.id   AF-A0A2S7KY28-F1
#
_cell.length_a   1.000
_cell.length_b   1.000
_cell.length_c   1.000
_cell.angle_alpha   90.00
_cell.angle_beta   90.00
_cell.angle_gamma   90.00
#
_symmetry.space_group_name_H-M   'P 1'
#
loop_
_entity.id
_entity.type
_entity.pdbx_description
1 polymer ?
#
loop_
_entity_poly.entity_id
_entity_poly.type
_entity_poly.pdbx_seq_one_letter_code
_entity_poly.pdbx_strand_id
1 'polypeptide(L)'
;MQNYSLKESVIKFYDDRIRKIQTAFQSSENITESTHLIFANVQNSLNSLKKEREALNSKLSEAVAKNGSLRKKDYNLMMRDVLHLFNEKELDTETQFFYFIEELKEATQSLKNRLLDIKDVNYQQSSEKITIIKQQVSQITELQGSKKEKVIKSFTDFQQMHKRVVLNLEDLLKKGDDIQVKDIKFIKKKIIREIN
;
A
#
# COMPACT_ATOMS: atom_id res chain seq x y z
N MET A 1 50.22 34.31 -6.03
CA MET A 1 48.74 34.45 -6.06
C MET A 1 48.00 33.26 -6.69
N GLN A 2 48.58 32.50 -7.63
CA GLN A 2 47.88 31.34 -8.28
C GLN A 2 47.53 30.15 -7.35
N ASN A 3 48.29 29.89 -6.29
CA ASN A 3 48.04 28.73 -5.40
C ASN A 3 46.81 28.87 -4.48
N TYR A 4 46.31 30.09 -4.24
CA TYR A 4 45.12 30.31 -3.40
C TYR A 4 43.83 29.99 -4.16
N SER A 5 43.76 30.37 -5.44
CA SER A 5 42.62 30.11 -6.33
C SER A 5 42.38 28.62 -6.59
N LEU A 6 43.45 27.81 -6.64
CA LEU A 6 43.35 26.36 -6.82
C LEU A 6 42.82 25.65 -5.56
N LYS A 7 43.16 26.15 -4.36
CA LYS A 7 42.63 25.61 -3.10
C LYS A 7 41.15 25.93 -2.92
N GLU A 8 40.75 27.17 -3.21
CA GLU A 8 39.34 27.57 -3.15
C GLU A 8 38.46 26.82 -4.15
N SER A 9 38.96 26.56 -5.36
CA SER A 9 38.20 25.78 -6.37
C SER A 9 38.03 24.32 -5.95
N VAL A 10 39.04 23.72 -5.34
CA VAL A 10 38.98 22.35 -4.80
C VAL A 10 38.03 22.27 -3.61
N ILE A 11 38.10 23.23 -2.67
CA ILE A 11 37.19 23.28 -1.51
C ILE A 11 35.73 23.41 -1.98
N LYS A 12 35.45 24.34 -2.90
CA LYS A 12 34.11 24.53 -3.46
C LYS A 12 33.58 23.28 -4.16
N PHE A 13 34.45 22.56 -4.88
CA PHE A 13 34.08 21.30 -5.54
C PHE A 13 33.68 20.21 -4.52
N TYR A 14 34.42 20.08 -3.41
CA TYR A 14 34.08 19.12 -2.36
C TYR A 14 32.83 19.53 -1.58
N ASP A 15 32.64 20.83 -1.30
CA ASP A 15 31.42 21.34 -0.66
C ASP A 15 30.17 21.08 -1.50
N ASP A 16 30.24 21.31 -2.81
CA ASP A 16 29.13 21.01 -3.73
C ASP A 16 28.83 19.50 -3.79
N ARG A 17 29.86 18.64 -3.70
CA ARG A 17 29.66 17.17 -3.61
C ARG A 17 29.02 16.78 -2.28
N ILE A 18 29.50 17.31 -1.16
CA ILE A 18 28.97 17.03 0.17
C ILE A 18 27.50 17.45 0.24
N ARG A 19 27.16 18.64 -0.27
CA ARG A 19 25.78 19.13 -0.29
C ARG A 19 24.86 18.25 -1.12
N LYS A 20 25.29 17.82 -2.31
CA LYS A 20 24.50 16.90 -3.17
C LYS A 20 24.27 15.56 -2.50
N ILE A 21 25.28 15.01 -1.81
CA ILE A 21 25.17 13.77 -1.05
C ILE A 21 24.18 13.97 0.12
N GLN A 22 24.32 15.03 0.91
CA GLN A 22 23.42 15.34 2.02
C GLN A 22 21.96 15.49 1.56
N THR A 23 21.70 16.19 0.46
CA THR A 23 20.35 16.31 -0.10
C THR A 23 19.79 14.95 -0.53
N ALA A 24 20.60 14.08 -1.14
CA ALA A 24 20.17 12.73 -1.51
C ALA A 24 19.89 11.83 -0.29
N PHE A 25 20.63 12.01 0.81
CA PHE A 25 20.38 11.33 2.07
C PHE A 25 19.08 11.79 2.74
N GLN A 26 18.87 13.10 2.83
CA GLN A 26 17.64 13.67 3.40
C GLN A 26 16.40 13.30 2.59
N SER A 27 16.49 13.28 1.25
CA SER A 27 15.36 12.84 0.42
C SER A 27 15.04 11.36 0.64
N SER A 28 16.05 10.51 0.83
CA SER A 28 15.89 9.08 1.17
C SER A 28 15.20 8.86 2.52
N GLU A 29 15.56 9.62 3.55
CA GLU A 29 14.92 9.55 4.87
C GLU A 29 13.45 10.00 4.79
N ASN A 30 13.18 11.10 4.09
CA ASN A 30 11.80 11.57 3.85
C ASN A 30 10.95 10.55 3.08
N ILE A 31 11.54 9.81 2.12
CA ILE A 31 10.86 8.71 1.42
C ILE A 31 10.50 7.59 2.40
N THR A 32 11.41 7.22 3.29
CA THR A 32 11.17 6.16 4.28
C THR A 32 10.04 6.54 5.23
N GLU A 33 10.06 7.76 5.77
CA GLU A 33 9.04 8.27 6.69
C GLU A 33 7.67 8.40 6.00
N SER A 34 7.62 8.95 4.79
CA SER A 34 6.37 9.03 4.01
C SER A 34 5.81 7.66 3.66
N THR A 35 6.67 6.66 3.44
CA THR A 35 6.26 5.28 3.15
C THR A 35 5.60 4.62 4.36
N HIS A 36 6.12 4.84 5.58
CA HIS A 36 5.48 4.37 6.81
C HIS A 36 4.11 5.01 7.04
N LEU A 37 3.99 6.32 6.78
CA LEU A 37 2.69 7.02 6.88
C LEU A 37 1.68 6.47 5.87
N ILE A 38 2.10 6.20 4.63
CA ILE A 38 1.23 5.60 3.61
C ILE A 38 0.77 4.21 4.05
N PHE A 39 1.68 3.37 4.54
CA PHE A 39 1.33 2.04 5.02
C PHE A 39 0.33 2.08 6.19
N ALA A 40 0.58 2.95 7.18
CA ALA A 40 -0.35 3.16 8.29
C ALA A 40 -1.73 3.63 7.81
N ASN A 41 -1.78 4.52 6.81
CA ASN A 41 -3.03 4.98 6.21
C ASN A 41 -3.79 3.85 5.51
N VAL A 42 -3.08 2.98 4.79
CA VAL A 42 -3.66 1.78 4.15
C VAL A 42 -4.24 0.84 5.20
N GLN A 43 -3.48 0.50 6.23
CA GLN A 43 -3.96 -0.36 7.32
C GLN A 43 -5.20 0.24 8.02
N ASN A 44 -5.16 1.55 8.32
CA ASN A 44 -6.29 2.24 8.91
C ASN A 44 -7.53 2.22 8.00
N SER A 45 -7.34 2.40 6.70
CA SER A 45 -8.44 2.30 5.72
C SER A 45 -8.98 0.88 5.59
N LEU A 46 -8.13 -0.16 5.55
CA LEU A 46 -8.61 -1.54 5.49
C LEU A 46 -9.40 -1.89 6.76
N ASN A 47 -8.90 -1.49 7.93
CA ASN A 47 -9.58 -1.70 9.20
C ASN A 47 -10.92 -0.95 9.30
N SER A 48 -11.02 0.28 8.77
CA SER A 48 -12.29 1.02 8.78
C SER A 48 -13.33 0.35 7.88
N LEU A 49 -12.94 -0.08 6.68
CA LEU A 49 -13.79 -0.83 5.76
C LEU A 49 -14.24 -2.15 6.39
N LYS A 50 -13.33 -2.89 7.04
CA LYS A 50 -13.67 -4.12 7.77
C LYS A 50 -14.72 -3.87 8.86
N LYS A 51 -14.53 -2.85 9.70
CA LYS A 51 -15.47 -2.49 10.77
C LYS A 51 -16.86 -2.13 10.22
N GLU A 52 -16.91 -1.37 9.14
CA GLU A 52 -18.17 -1.02 8.46
C GLU A 52 -18.91 -2.28 7.98
N ARG A 53 -18.20 -3.18 7.29
CA ARG A 53 -18.75 -4.46 6.82
C ARG A 53 -19.25 -5.32 7.98
N GLU A 54 -18.47 -5.45 9.04
CA GLU A 54 -18.83 -6.22 10.24
C GLU A 54 -20.06 -5.66 10.95
N ALA A 55 -20.18 -4.33 11.03
CA ALA A 55 -21.35 -3.67 11.58
C ALA A 55 -22.62 -3.95 10.76
N LEU A 56 -22.54 -3.84 9.43
CA LEU A 56 -23.67 -4.13 8.54
C LEU A 56 -24.06 -5.62 8.58
N ASN A 57 -23.08 -6.52 8.57
CA ASN A 57 -23.31 -7.95 8.69
C ASN A 57 -23.97 -8.32 10.03
N SER A 58 -23.57 -7.66 11.12
CA SER A 58 -24.18 -7.86 12.44
C SER A 58 -25.63 -7.37 12.47
N LYS A 59 -25.90 -6.18 11.92
CA LYS A 59 -27.27 -5.63 11.78
C LYS A 59 -28.17 -6.56 10.96
N LEU A 60 -27.66 -7.11 9.85
CA LEU A 60 -28.41 -8.06 9.03
C LEU A 60 -28.73 -9.35 9.77
N SER A 61 -27.74 -9.92 10.48
CA SER A 61 -27.92 -11.11 11.32
C SER A 61 -29.02 -10.89 12.37
N GLU A 62 -29.07 -9.68 12.96
CA GLU A 62 -30.11 -9.30 13.91
C GLU A 62 -31.48 -9.12 13.27
N ALA A 63 -31.57 -8.44 12.13
CA ALA A 63 -32.82 -8.22 11.42
C ALA A 63 -33.50 -9.54 11.05
N VAL A 64 -32.75 -10.48 10.45
CA VAL A 64 -33.31 -11.79 10.04
C VAL A 64 -33.62 -12.72 11.22
N ALA A 65 -32.94 -12.53 12.36
CA ALA A 65 -33.27 -13.27 13.56
C ALA A 65 -34.52 -12.71 14.24
N LYS A 66 -34.65 -11.39 14.29
CA LYS A 66 -35.78 -10.69 14.92
C LYS A 66 -37.09 -10.97 14.20
N ASN A 67 -37.09 -10.97 12.87
CA ASN A 67 -38.27 -11.26 12.07
C ASN A 67 -38.54 -12.78 11.90
N GLY A 68 -37.74 -13.64 12.53
CA GLY A 68 -37.91 -15.10 12.49
C GLY A 68 -37.52 -15.77 11.16
N SER A 69 -36.96 -15.02 10.21
CA SER A 69 -36.58 -15.51 8.87
C SER A 69 -35.37 -16.46 8.91
N LEU A 70 -34.38 -16.19 9.77
CA LEU A 70 -33.18 -17.00 9.91
C LEU A 70 -32.54 -16.83 11.29
N ARG A 71 -32.19 -17.94 11.96
CA ARG A 71 -31.47 -17.87 13.24
C ARG A 71 -30.08 -17.28 13.03
N LYS A 72 -29.58 -16.47 13.99
CA LYS A 72 -28.23 -15.87 13.94
C LYS A 72 -27.12 -16.89 13.60
N LYS A 73 -27.18 -18.09 14.18
CA LYS A 73 -26.21 -19.18 13.91
C LYS A 73 -26.23 -19.62 12.44
N ASP A 74 -27.41 -19.78 11.86
CA ASP A 74 -27.58 -20.22 10.47
C ASP A 74 -27.16 -19.10 9.49
N TYR A 75 -27.44 -17.83 9.84
CA TYR A 75 -26.92 -16.67 9.10
C TYR A 75 -25.40 -16.63 9.10
N ASN A 76 -24.77 -16.75 10.27
CA ASN A 76 -23.31 -16.71 10.41
C ASN A 76 -22.64 -17.87 9.65
N LEU A 77 -23.23 -19.07 9.67
CA LEU A 77 -22.81 -20.19 8.83
C LEU A 77 -22.89 -19.84 7.34
N MET A 78 -23.99 -19.23 6.91
CA MET A 78 -24.20 -18.87 5.50
C MET A 78 -23.21 -17.81 5.02
N MET A 79 -22.91 -16.79 5.84
CA MET A 79 -22.02 -15.68 5.48
C MET A 79 -20.54 -15.97 5.69
N ARG A 80 -20.18 -17.09 6.32
CA ARG A 80 -18.79 -17.45 6.63
C ARG A 80 -17.88 -17.40 5.41
N ASP A 81 -18.28 -18.04 4.31
CA ASP A 81 -17.45 -18.12 3.09
C ASP A 81 -17.21 -16.72 2.51
N VAL A 82 -18.24 -15.85 2.56
CA VAL A 82 -18.12 -14.47 2.10
C VAL A 82 -17.12 -13.69 2.94
N LEU A 83 -17.23 -13.79 4.26
CA LEU A 83 -16.31 -13.11 5.18
C LEU A 83 -14.87 -13.63 5.03
N HIS A 84 -14.71 -14.93 4.77
CA HIS A 84 -13.40 -15.51 4.50
C HIS A 84 -12.77 -14.94 3.23
N LEU A 85 -13.51 -14.90 2.12
CA LEU A 85 -13.02 -14.34 0.86
C LEU A 85 -12.60 -12.87 1.01
N PHE A 86 -13.36 -12.09 1.79
CA PHE A 86 -12.99 -10.71 2.12
C PHE A 86 -11.67 -10.63 2.88
N ASN A 87 -11.51 -11.45 3.92
CA ASN A 87 -10.29 -11.46 4.71
C ASN A 87 -9.08 -11.87 3.86
N GLU A 88 -9.23 -12.79 2.91
CA GLU A 88 -8.17 -13.17 1.98
C GLU A 88 -7.78 -12.02 1.05
N LYS A 89 -8.76 -11.33 0.45
CA LYS A 89 -8.48 -10.16 -0.42
C LYS A 89 -7.89 -8.99 0.35
N GLU A 90 -8.34 -8.75 1.57
CA GLU A 90 -7.81 -7.73 2.48
C GLU A 90 -6.35 -8.03 2.82
N LEU A 91 -6.05 -9.28 3.20
CA LEU A 91 -4.69 -9.73 3.49
C LEU A 91 -3.78 -9.69 2.27
N ASP A 92 -4.25 -10.10 1.09
CA ASP A 92 -3.49 -10.01 -0.17
C ASP A 92 -3.13 -8.55 -0.48
N THR A 93 -4.09 -7.64 -0.33
CA THR A 93 -3.87 -6.19 -0.52
C THR A 93 -2.83 -5.66 0.47
N GLU A 94 -2.98 -5.96 1.76
CA GLU A 94 -2.03 -5.54 2.80
C GLU A 94 -0.62 -6.10 2.55
N THR A 95 -0.53 -7.37 2.17
CA THR A 95 0.71 -8.08 1.87
C THR A 95 1.43 -7.46 0.67
N GLN A 96 0.71 -7.08 -0.39
CA GLN A 96 1.30 -6.41 -1.55
C GLN A 96 1.89 -5.03 -1.18
N PHE A 97 1.23 -4.25 -0.32
CA PHE A 97 1.81 -3.01 0.20
C PHE A 97 3.03 -3.25 1.07
N PHE A 98 2.95 -4.23 1.97
CA PHE A 98 4.06 -4.57 2.85
C PHE A 98 5.32 -4.91 2.04
N TYR A 99 5.21 -5.79 1.05
CA TYR A 99 6.35 -6.14 0.20
C TYR A 99 6.86 -4.96 -0.61
N PHE A 100 5.99 -4.10 -1.14
CA PHE A 100 6.41 -2.89 -1.84
C PHE A 100 7.21 -1.94 -0.93
N ILE A 101 6.80 -1.78 0.34
CA ILE A 101 7.55 -0.96 1.31
C ILE A 101 8.91 -1.58 1.62
N GLU A 102 8.98 -2.88 1.88
CA GLU A 102 10.27 -3.54 2.17
C GLU A 102 11.22 -3.48 0.97
N GLU A 103 10.72 -3.68 -0.25
CA GLU A 103 11.52 -3.52 -1.47
C GLU A 103 12.03 -2.08 -1.65
N LEU A 104 11.20 -1.07 -1.35
CA LEU A 104 11.62 0.34 -1.38
C LEU A 104 12.74 0.61 -0.37
N LYS A 105 12.64 0.04 0.82
CA LYS A 105 13.64 0.16 1.89
C LYS A 105 14.96 -0.50 1.49
N GLU A 106 14.91 -1.71 0.94
CA GLU A 106 16.09 -2.40 0.41
C GLU A 106 16.76 -1.63 -0.72
N ALA A 107 15.99 -1.11 -1.68
CA ALA A 107 16.50 -0.31 -2.78
C ALA A 107 17.19 0.98 -2.27
N THR A 108 16.56 1.65 -1.30
CA THR A 108 17.08 2.87 -0.68
C THR A 108 18.38 2.60 0.09
N GLN A 109 18.45 1.51 0.86
CA GLN A 109 19.65 1.12 1.59
C GLN A 109 20.80 0.71 0.65
N SER A 110 20.48 0.00 -0.43
CA SER A 110 21.45 -0.36 -1.48
C SER A 110 22.04 0.90 -2.15
N LEU A 111 21.20 1.89 -2.48
CA LEU A 111 21.65 3.15 -3.03
C LEU A 111 22.54 3.92 -2.04
N LYS A 112 22.13 3.98 -0.76
CA LYS A 112 22.93 4.58 0.33
C LYS A 112 24.33 3.96 0.43
N ASN A 113 24.42 2.63 0.44
CA ASN A 113 25.71 1.93 0.52
C ASN A 113 26.60 2.25 -0.70
N ARG A 114 26.03 2.21 -1.91
CA ARG A 114 26.76 2.54 -3.15
C ARG A 114 27.24 3.99 -3.20
N LEU A 115 26.46 4.94 -2.65
CA LEU A 115 26.87 6.34 -2.56
C LEU A 115 28.03 6.53 -1.57
N LEU A 116 28.06 5.76 -0.48
CA LEU A 116 29.19 5.77 0.47
C LEU A 116 30.47 5.23 -0.18
N ASP A 117 30.38 4.21 -1.03
CA ASP A 117 31.54 3.64 -1.75
C ASP A 117 32.22 4.62 -2.72
N ILE A 118 31.55 5.72 -3.12
CA ILE A 118 32.14 6.79 -3.95
C ILE A 118 33.08 7.68 -3.14
N LYS A 119 32.99 7.66 -1.80
CA LYS A 119 33.76 8.54 -0.92
C LYS A 119 35.27 8.24 -0.94
N ASP A 120 35.67 7.03 -1.35
CA ASP A 120 37.04 6.51 -1.24
C ASP A 120 37.81 6.38 -2.58
N VAL A 121 37.44 7.13 -3.63
CA VAL A 121 37.94 6.88 -5.00
C VAL A 121 38.54 8.13 -5.66
N ASN A 122 39.66 7.95 -6.40
CA ASN A 122 40.29 8.98 -7.26
C ASN A 122 39.28 9.52 -8.32
N TYR A 123 39.50 10.77 -8.76
CA TYR A 123 38.64 11.58 -9.63
C TYR A 123 38.22 10.89 -10.94
N GLN A 124 39.11 10.12 -11.56
CA GLN A 124 38.88 9.48 -12.87
C GLN A 124 37.97 8.23 -12.76
N GLN A 125 38.17 7.42 -11.72
CA GLN A 125 37.29 6.27 -11.39
C GLN A 125 35.93 6.72 -10.81
N SER A 126 35.84 7.96 -10.31
CA SER A 126 34.58 8.52 -9.80
C SER A 126 33.57 8.84 -10.91
N SER A 127 34.01 9.26 -12.10
CA SER A 127 33.14 9.60 -13.24
C SER A 127 32.34 8.39 -13.75
N GLU A 128 33.01 7.25 -13.95
CA GLU A 128 32.39 6.00 -14.40
C GLU A 128 31.43 5.45 -13.34
N LYS A 129 31.84 5.44 -12.06
CA LYS A 129 30.99 5.02 -10.94
C LYS A 129 29.73 5.89 -10.81
N ILE A 130 29.85 7.21 -11.00
CA ILE A 130 28.70 8.14 -10.98
C ILE A 130 27.72 7.83 -12.13
N THR A 131 28.23 7.52 -13.32
CA THR A 131 27.39 7.16 -14.48
C THR A 131 26.62 5.87 -14.23
N ILE A 132 27.29 4.85 -13.70
CA ILE A 132 26.66 3.58 -13.31
C ILE A 132 25.56 3.80 -12.27
N ILE A 133 25.83 4.60 -11.25
CA ILE A 133 24.85 4.89 -10.20
C ILE A 133 23.65 5.66 -10.75
N LYS A 134 23.85 6.63 -11.65
CA LYS A 134 22.73 7.31 -12.33
C LYS A 134 21.86 6.32 -13.09
N GLN A 135 22.45 5.40 -13.85
CA GLN A 135 21.70 4.39 -14.60
C GLN A 135 20.91 3.46 -13.65
N GLN A 136 21.52 3.03 -12.55
CA GLN A 136 20.85 2.22 -11.52
C GLN A 136 19.71 2.97 -10.84
N VAL A 137 19.90 4.26 -10.51
CA VAL A 137 18.84 5.11 -9.94
C VAL A 137 17.66 5.23 -10.91
N SER A 138 17.92 5.42 -12.21
CA SER A 138 16.86 5.47 -13.22
C SER A 138 16.08 4.16 -13.30
N GLN A 139 16.77 3.02 -13.35
CA GLN A 139 16.14 1.70 -13.38
C GLN A 139 15.30 1.42 -12.12
N ILE A 140 15.84 1.75 -10.93
CA ILE A 140 15.11 1.62 -9.66
C ILE A 140 13.86 2.49 -9.70
N THR A 141 13.98 3.75 -10.15
CA THR A 141 12.85 4.68 -10.20
C THR A 141 11.73 4.16 -11.11
N GLU A 142 12.06 3.66 -12.30
CA GLU A 142 11.07 3.09 -13.23
C GLU A 142 10.39 1.85 -12.65
N LEU A 143 11.17 0.92 -12.08
CA LEU A 143 10.64 -0.30 -11.49
C LEU A 143 9.71 0.01 -10.30
N GLN A 144 10.13 0.93 -9.43
CA GLN A 144 9.34 1.37 -8.29
C GLN A 144 8.06 2.10 -8.72
N GLY A 145 8.12 2.89 -9.80
CA GLY A 145 6.93 3.50 -10.41
C GLY A 145 5.90 2.46 -10.85
N SER A 146 6.32 1.46 -11.62
CA SER A 146 5.43 0.38 -12.07
C SER A 146 4.84 -0.42 -10.91
N LYS A 147 5.65 -0.76 -9.89
CA LYS A 147 5.18 -1.50 -8.71
C LYS A 147 4.19 -0.67 -7.88
N LYS A 148 4.48 0.61 -7.68
CA LYS A 148 3.57 1.55 -7.01
C LYS A 148 2.20 1.57 -7.68
N GLU A 149 2.16 1.70 -9.00
CA GLU A 149 0.90 1.70 -9.75
C GLU A 149 0.10 0.42 -9.54
N LYS A 150 0.75 -0.75 -9.56
CA LYS A 150 0.10 -2.04 -9.33
C LYS A 150 -0.50 -2.13 -7.93
N VAL A 151 0.24 -1.72 -6.91
CA VAL A 151 -0.20 -1.77 -5.51
C VAL A 151 -1.35 -0.78 -5.26
N ILE A 152 -1.26 0.45 -5.79
CA ILE A 152 -2.35 1.43 -5.73
C ILE A 152 -3.61 0.92 -6.44
N LYS A 153 -3.44 0.30 -7.61
CA LYS A 153 -4.54 -0.29 -8.35
C LYS A 153 -5.22 -1.40 -7.55
N SER A 154 -4.44 -2.32 -6.98
CA SER A 154 -4.94 -3.41 -6.12
C SER A 154 -5.78 -2.88 -4.95
N PHE A 155 -5.28 -1.84 -4.27
CA PHE A 155 -6.00 -1.16 -3.20
C PHE A 155 -7.32 -0.56 -3.67
N THR A 156 -7.28 0.16 -4.79
CA THR A 156 -8.44 0.87 -5.34
C THR A 156 -9.49 -0.13 -5.78
N ASP A 157 -9.08 -1.23 -6.41
CA ASP A 157 -9.95 -2.32 -6.83
C ASP A 157 -10.63 -2.96 -5.60
N PHE A 158 -9.90 -3.17 -4.50
CA PHE A 158 -10.45 -3.64 -3.23
C PHE A 158 -11.46 -2.65 -2.62
N GLN A 159 -11.12 -1.36 -2.55
CA GLN A 159 -12.02 -0.33 -2.03
C GLN A 159 -13.33 -0.25 -2.84
N GLN A 160 -13.25 -0.34 -4.17
CA GLN A 160 -14.42 -0.34 -5.03
C GLN A 160 -15.27 -1.60 -4.86
N MET A 161 -14.63 -2.77 -4.76
CA MET A 161 -15.31 -4.04 -4.45
C MET A 161 -16.05 -3.94 -3.11
N HIS A 162 -15.37 -3.47 -2.07
CA HIS A 162 -15.96 -3.29 -0.74
C HIS A 162 -17.17 -2.34 -0.79
N LYS A 163 -17.04 -1.19 -1.45
CA LYS A 163 -18.14 -0.22 -1.61
C LYS A 163 -19.37 -0.84 -2.29
N ARG A 164 -19.19 -1.64 -3.35
CA ARG A 164 -20.31 -2.33 -4.01
C ARG A 164 -21.02 -3.30 -3.07
N VAL A 165 -20.25 -4.03 -2.26
CA VAL A 165 -20.81 -4.96 -1.28
C VAL A 165 -21.51 -4.24 -0.14
N VAL A 166 -20.94 -3.17 0.40
CA VAL A 166 -21.62 -2.33 1.41
C VAL A 166 -22.97 -1.85 0.90
N LEU A 167 -23.02 -1.31 -0.31
CA LEU A 167 -24.29 -0.88 -0.93
C LEU A 167 -25.30 -2.02 -1.02
N ASN A 168 -24.85 -3.22 -1.42
CA ASN A 168 -25.71 -4.42 -1.46
C ASN A 168 -26.27 -4.80 -0.08
N LEU A 169 -25.46 -4.70 0.98
CA LEU A 169 -25.88 -5.00 2.35
C LEU A 169 -26.82 -3.92 2.92
N GLU A 170 -26.55 -2.65 2.63
CA GLU A 170 -27.40 -1.52 3.01
C GLU A 170 -28.77 -1.57 2.32
N ASP A 171 -28.79 -1.83 1.00
CA ASP A 171 -30.04 -1.98 0.24
C ASP A 171 -30.89 -3.13 0.76
N LEU A 172 -30.24 -4.21 1.22
CA LEU A 172 -30.93 -5.31 1.87
C LEU A 172 -31.50 -4.88 3.23
N LEU A 173 -30.74 -4.14 4.05
CA LEU A 173 -31.21 -3.60 5.34
C LEU A 173 -32.40 -2.64 5.19
N LYS A 174 -32.50 -1.90 4.08
CA LYS A 174 -33.65 -1.01 3.81
C LYS A 174 -34.99 -1.76 3.75
N LYS A 175 -34.98 -3.07 3.50
CA LYS A 175 -36.20 -3.91 3.55
C LYS A 175 -36.71 -4.16 4.98
N GLY A 176 -35.91 -3.87 6.01
CA GLY A 176 -36.34 -3.98 7.41
C GLY A 176 -36.81 -5.39 7.78
N ASP A 177 -38.02 -5.50 8.33
CA ASP A 177 -38.59 -6.78 8.78
C ASP A 177 -39.03 -7.69 7.60
N ASP A 178 -39.08 -7.18 6.36
CA ASP A 178 -39.41 -7.97 5.17
C ASP A 178 -38.22 -8.80 4.63
N ILE A 179 -37.06 -8.74 5.26
CA ILE A 179 -35.87 -9.48 4.82
C ILE A 179 -36.08 -10.98 4.99
N GLN A 180 -36.11 -11.72 3.88
CA GLN A 180 -36.26 -13.16 3.89
C GLN A 180 -34.92 -13.88 3.65
N VAL A 181 -34.83 -15.15 4.08
CA VAL A 181 -33.63 -16.00 3.84
C VAL A 181 -33.27 -16.09 2.35
N LYS A 182 -34.26 -16.00 1.45
CA LYS A 182 -34.04 -15.98 0.00
C LYS A 182 -33.26 -14.74 -0.46
N ASP A 183 -33.48 -13.59 0.18
CA ASP A 183 -32.75 -12.35 -0.08
C ASP A 183 -31.29 -12.48 0.37
N ILE A 184 -31.04 -13.09 1.53
CA ILE A 184 -29.67 -13.37 2.02
C ILE A 184 -28.94 -14.28 1.03
N LYS A 185 -29.58 -15.36 0.57
CA LYS A 185 -29.00 -16.28 -0.42
C LYS A 185 -28.70 -15.56 -1.74
N PHE A 186 -29.57 -14.67 -2.19
CA PHE A 186 -29.37 -13.88 -3.40
C PHE A 186 -28.17 -12.94 -3.26
N ILE A 187 -28.11 -12.18 -2.16
CA ILE A 187 -27.01 -11.25 -1.89
C ILE A 187 -25.69 -11.99 -1.69
N LYS A 188 -25.66 -13.13 -0.98
CA LYS A 188 -24.46 -13.99 -0.89
C LYS A 188 -23.91 -14.33 -2.28
N LYS A 189 -24.77 -14.79 -3.20
CA LYS A 189 -24.36 -15.13 -4.56
C LYS A 189 -23.85 -13.91 -5.34
N LYS A 190 -24.48 -12.75 -5.17
CA LYS A 190 -24.06 -11.50 -5.80
C LYS A 190 -22.68 -11.08 -5.29
N ILE A 191 -22.48 -11.08 -3.97
CA ILE A 191 -21.21 -10.72 -3.34
C ILE A 191 -20.08 -11.67 -3.78
N ILE A 192 -20.31 -12.99 -3.80
CA ILE A 192 -19.29 -13.95 -4.25
C ILE A 192 -18.84 -13.64 -5.69
N ARG A 193 -19.76 -13.22 -6.56
CA ARG A 193 -19.42 -12.81 -7.94
C ARG A 193 -18.71 -11.47 -8.04
N GLU A 194 -18.84 -10.60 -7.05
CA GLU A 194 -18.13 -9.31 -7.02
C GLU A 194 -16.71 -9.46 -6.48
N ILE A 195 -16.45 -10.49 -5.66
CA ILE A 195 -15.13 -10.79 -5.07
C ILE A 195 -14.26 -11.65 -6.00
N ASN A 196 -14.88 -12.59 -6.74
CA ASN A 196 -14.21 -13.43 -7.73
C ASN A 196 -14.08 -12.72 -9.08
#